data_AF-A0A661XYV9-F1
#
_entry.id   AF-A0A661XYV9-F1
#
_cell.length_a   1.000
_cell.length_b   1.000
_cell.length_c   1.000
_cell.angle_alpha   90.00
_cell.angle_beta   90.00
_cell.angle_gamma   90.00
#
_symmetry.space_group_name_H-M   'P 1'
#
loop_
_entity.id
_entity.type
_entity.pdbx_description
1 polymer ?
#
loop_
_entity_poly.entity_id
_entity_poly.type
_entity_poly.pdbx_seq_one_letter_code
_entity_poly.pdbx_strand_id
1 'polypeptide(L)'
;MDYDVYAEKPLEYYKKLPLGANNLSLEIDSYIQGKSLAWLKEKLLAEEEPDEVWISCHITFNNVLAHQTIALVREIFNRSKIIFGGNYPTLFPEDAKKSGATVHKGMFDAALILFPDYSLFKAPLDYMVFQLDLGCENECSHCVNHRLIQEIVRFDVDKLVQDIENKHNKYHVNDFVNIDPNTAYYDLEIFLKKIIEKKLDINFFLFVEIQNE
;
A
#
# COMPACT_ATOMS: atom_id res chain seq x y z
N MET A 1 2.09 9.68 8.95
CA MET A 1 2.88 9.71 7.67
C MET A 1 3.13 11.16 7.32
N ASP A 2 4.37 11.53 7.00
CA ASP A 2 4.83 12.93 6.85
C ASP A 2 4.35 13.63 5.56
N TYR A 3 3.15 13.27 5.06
CA TYR A 3 2.55 13.89 3.88
C TYR A 3 2.16 15.35 4.14
N ASP A 4 1.81 15.67 5.39
CA ASP A 4 1.41 17.03 5.78
C ASP A 4 2.58 18.03 5.69
N VAL A 5 3.83 17.57 5.82
CA VAL A 5 5.02 18.41 5.60
C VAL A 5 5.15 18.89 4.14
N TYR A 6 4.52 18.17 3.20
CA TYR A 6 4.52 18.47 1.77
C TYR A 6 3.20 19.03 1.26
N ALA A 7 2.17 19.13 2.11
CA ALA A 7 0.83 19.55 1.71
C ALA A 7 0.81 21.01 1.20
N GLU A 8 1.68 21.87 1.73
CA GLU A 8 1.70 23.30 1.37
C GLU A 8 2.56 23.62 0.14
N LYS A 9 3.50 22.74 -0.25
CA LYS A 9 4.40 22.96 -1.38
C LYS A 9 4.64 21.65 -2.15
N PRO A 10 3.99 21.46 -3.32
CA PRO A 10 4.26 20.30 -4.15
C PRO A 10 5.72 20.26 -4.58
N LEU A 11 6.26 19.05 -4.72
CA LEU A 11 7.65 18.86 -5.11
C LEU A 11 7.90 19.36 -6.54
N GLU A 12 7.05 18.93 -7.47
CA GLU A 12 7.15 19.30 -8.87
C GLU A 12 5.79 19.22 -9.56
N TYR A 13 5.60 20.06 -10.59
CA TYR A 13 4.48 19.92 -11.50
C TYR A 13 4.65 18.62 -12.31
N TYR A 14 3.60 17.81 -12.36
CA TYR A 14 3.59 16.57 -13.10
C TYR A 14 3.08 16.79 -14.53
N LYS A 15 1.77 17.03 -14.64
CA LYS A 15 1.07 17.25 -15.90
C LYS A 15 -0.34 17.77 -15.65
N LYS A 16 -1.03 18.14 -16.72
CA LYS A 16 -2.45 18.39 -16.69
C LYS A 16 -3.23 17.08 -16.82
N LEU A 17 -4.19 16.85 -15.94
CA LEU A 17 -5.06 15.68 -15.96
C LEU A 17 -6.50 16.12 -16.26
N PRO A 18 -7.27 15.32 -17.02
CA PRO A 18 -8.69 15.59 -17.18
C PRO A 18 -9.40 15.47 -15.82
N LEU A 19 -10.28 16.41 -15.52
CA LEU A 19 -11.13 16.34 -14.34
C LEU A 19 -12.32 15.44 -14.66
N GLY A 20 -12.62 14.48 -13.78
CA GLY A 20 -13.71 13.50 -13.94
C GLY A 20 -15.13 14.07 -13.81
N ALA A 21 -15.42 15.21 -14.44
CA ALA A 21 -16.75 15.78 -14.55
C ALA A 21 -17.30 15.44 -15.93
N ASN A 22 -18.15 14.41 -16.00
CA ASN A 22 -18.79 13.99 -17.24
C ASN A 22 -19.40 15.20 -17.97
N ASN A 23 -19.06 15.36 -19.26
CA ASN A 23 -19.49 16.44 -20.17
C ASN A 23 -18.88 17.84 -19.96
N LEU A 24 -17.93 18.00 -19.04
CA LEU A 24 -17.18 19.24 -18.89
C LEU A 24 -15.72 18.94 -19.26
N SER A 25 -15.23 19.49 -20.39
CA SER A 25 -13.83 19.36 -20.83
C SER A 25 -12.90 20.18 -19.93
N LEU A 26 -12.86 19.82 -18.65
CA LEU A 26 -12.08 20.46 -17.62
C LEU A 26 -10.78 19.71 -17.38
N GLU A 27 -9.76 20.46 -17.01
CA GLU A 27 -8.44 19.94 -16.72
C GLU A 27 -7.96 20.51 -15.39
N ILE A 28 -7.16 19.74 -14.66
CA ILE A 28 -6.53 20.13 -13.41
C ILE A 28 -5.01 19.95 -13.52
N ASP A 29 -4.27 20.93 -13.02
CA ASP A 29 -2.84 20.80 -12.85
C ASP A 29 -2.57 19.79 -11.73
N SER A 30 -1.83 18.73 -12.06
CA SER A 30 -1.42 17.71 -11.09
C SER A 30 0.04 17.88 -10.73
N TYR A 31 0.34 17.61 -9.47
CA TYR A 31 1.67 17.78 -8.90
C TYR A 31 2.09 16.52 -8.17
N ILE A 32 3.39 16.26 -8.16
CA ILE A 32 3.98 15.19 -7.37
C ILE A 32 4.17 15.72 -5.95
N GLN A 33 3.66 14.96 -4.99
CA GLN A 33 3.94 15.16 -3.57
C GLN A 33 4.87 14.05 -3.08
N GLY A 34 5.77 14.40 -2.16
CA GLY A 34 6.73 13.46 -1.57
C GLY A 34 8.18 13.83 -1.83
N LYS A 35 9.07 12.83 -1.73
CA LYS A 35 10.52 13.00 -1.88
C LYS A 35 10.93 12.89 -3.35
N SER A 36 11.95 13.65 -3.74
CA SER A 36 12.48 13.65 -5.12
C SER A 36 13.37 12.46 -5.43
N LEU A 37 13.59 12.22 -6.73
CA LEU A 37 14.61 11.27 -7.19
C LEU A 37 16.02 11.67 -6.73
N ALA A 38 16.32 12.97 -6.58
CA ALA A 38 17.60 13.43 -6.02
C ALA A 38 17.76 13.02 -4.55
N TRP A 39 16.70 13.17 -3.75
CA TRP A 39 16.67 12.68 -2.37
C TRP A 39 16.85 11.16 -2.32
N LEU A 40 16.15 10.42 -3.19
CA LEU A 40 16.28 8.96 -3.25
C LEU A 40 17.71 8.55 -3.64
N LYS A 41 18.32 9.23 -4.62
CA LYS A 41 19.71 9.01 -5.03
C LYS A 41 20.68 9.18 -3.86
N GLU A 42 20.53 10.25 -3.08
CA GLU A 42 21.33 10.49 -1.87
C GLU A 42 21.18 9.34 -0.87
N LYS A 43 19.96 8.85 -0.64
CA LYS A 43 19.73 7.74 0.29
C LYS A 43 20.32 6.43 -0.21
N LEU A 44 20.12 6.07 -1.47
CA LEU A 44 20.66 4.83 -2.03
C LEU A 44 22.19 4.82 -2.05
N LEU A 45 22.85 5.96 -2.29
CA LEU A 45 24.30 6.08 -2.25
C LEU A 45 24.91 5.89 -0.84
N ALA A 46 24.10 6.03 0.21
CA ALA A 46 24.53 5.82 1.60
C ALA A 46 24.36 4.36 2.07
N GLU A 47 23.72 3.51 1.27
CA GLU A 47 23.46 2.12 1.59
C GLU A 47 24.44 1.19 0.88
N GLU A 48 24.71 0.03 1.48
CA GLU A 48 25.39 -1.06 0.79
C GLU A 48 24.46 -1.65 -0.28
N GLU A 49 25.05 -2.08 -1.41
CA GLU A 49 24.29 -2.69 -2.49
C GLU A 49 23.71 -4.05 -2.05
N PRO A 50 22.38 -4.22 -2.05
CA PRO A 50 21.74 -5.48 -1.62
C PRO A 50 21.74 -6.53 -2.73
N ASP A 51 21.44 -7.80 -2.41
CA ASP A 51 21.28 -8.84 -3.42
C ASP A 51 20.03 -8.62 -4.29
N GLU A 52 18.95 -8.16 -3.68
CA GLU A 52 17.68 -7.87 -4.36
C GLU A 52 17.09 -6.52 -3.92
N VAL A 53 16.46 -5.82 -4.87
CA VAL A 53 15.67 -4.61 -4.62
C VAL A 53 14.24 -4.85 -5.10
N TRP A 54 13.29 -4.73 -4.17
CA TRP A 54 11.87 -4.94 -4.43
C TRP A 54 11.15 -3.59 -4.49
N ILE A 55 10.53 -3.30 -5.62
CA ILE A 55 9.81 -2.05 -5.86
C ILE A 55 8.35 -2.39 -6.11
N SER A 56 7.44 -1.72 -5.39
CA SER A 56 6.00 -1.89 -5.55
C SER A 56 5.36 -0.64 -6.16
N CYS A 57 4.43 -0.82 -7.10
CA CYS A 57 3.56 0.23 -7.61
C CYS A 57 2.10 -0.13 -7.40
N HIS A 58 1.55 0.37 -6.29
CA HIS A 58 0.18 0.09 -5.86
C HIS A 58 -0.87 0.82 -6.72
N ILE A 59 -0.56 2.02 -7.24
CA ILE A 59 -1.51 2.80 -8.03
C ILE A 59 -0.98 3.08 -9.43
N THR A 60 -1.78 2.79 -10.44
CA THR A 60 -1.38 2.78 -11.85
C THR A 60 -0.91 4.14 -12.38
N PHE A 61 -1.45 5.25 -11.87
CA PHE A 61 -0.99 6.59 -12.29
C PHE A 61 0.43 6.93 -11.82
N ASN A 62 0.98 6.19 -10.85
CA ASN A 62 2.37 6.33 -10.39
C ASN A 62 3.37 5.54 -11.25
N ASN A 63 2.92 4.92 -12.36
CA ASN A 63 3.80 4.10 -13.19
C ASN A 63 5.04 4.86 -13.68
N VAL A 64 4.91 6.09 -14.17
CA VAL A 64 6.03 6.89 -14.67
C VAL A 64 7.10 7.05 -13.59
N LEU A 65 6.69 7.38 -12.36
CA LEU A 65 7.59 7.53 -11.22
C LEU A 65 8.22 6.19 -10.81
N ALA A 66 7.47 5.09 -10.88
CA ALA A 66 8.01 3.76 -10.61
C ALA A 66 9.09 3.36 -11.62
N HIS A 67 8.89 3.64 -12.91
CA HIS A 67 9.90 3.39 -13.96
C HIS A 67 11.15 4.25 -13.75
N GLN A 68 10.99 5.54 -13.43
CA GLN A 68 12.11 6.42 -13.10
C GLN A 68 12.89 5.95 -11.86
N THR A 69 12.16 5.48 -10.84
CA THR A 69 12.74 4.90 -9.61
C THR A 69 13.59 3.67 -9.94
N ILE A 70 13.08 2.75 -10.76
CA ILE A 70 13.80 1.55 -11.20
C ILE A 70 15.07 1.91 -11.98
N ALA A 71 14.98 2.90 -12.89
CA ALA A 71 16.14 3.35 -13.65
C ALA A 71 17.24 3.92 -12.75
N LEU A 72 16.87 4.74 -11.77
CA LEU A 72 17.81 5.30 -10.79
C LEU A 72 18.44 4.21 -9.92
N VAL A 73 17.64 3.28 -9.40
CA VAL A 73 18.14 2.15 -8.60
C VAL A 73 19.16 1.35 -9.40
N ARG A 74 18.91 1.10 -10.69
CA ARG A 74 19.84 0.36 -11.56
C ARG A 74 21.13 1.11 -11.86
N GLU A 75 21.09 2.44 -11.90
CA GLU A 75 22.29 3.27 -12.06
C GLU A 75 23.24 3.11 -10.85
N ILE A 76 22.66 3.01 -9.64
CA ILE A 76 23.42 2.96 -8.38
C ILE A 76 23.81 1.52 -8.03
N PHE A 77 22.87 0.59 -8.11
CA PHE A 77 23.03 -0.82 -7.80
C PHE A 77 23.06 -1.65 -9.08
N ASN A 78 24.26 -1.96 -9.57
CA ASN A 78 24.49 -2.62 -10.85
C ASN A 78 24.49 -4.16 -10.80
N ARG A 79 24.61 -4.76 -9.61
CA ARG A 79 24.56 -6.20 -9.34
C ARG A 79 23.22 -6.65 -8.80
N SER A 80 22.51 -5.79 -8.06
CA SER A 80 21.23 -6.16 -7.46
C SER A 80 20.21 -6.61 -8.51
N LYS A 81 19.52 -7.69 -8.21
CA LYS A 81 18.32 -8.08 -8.97
C LYS A 81 17.18 -7.16 -8.57
N ILE A 82 16.56 -6.49 -9.56
CA ILE A 82 15.43 -5.59 -9.30
C ILE A 82 14.13 -6.31 -9.66
N ILE A 83 13.22 -6.42 -8.69
CA ILE A 83 11.90 -7.01 -8.81
C ILE A 83 10.86 -5.90 -8.75
N PHE A 84 9.91 -5.91 -9.69
CA PHE A 84 8.86 -4.90 -9.79
C PHE A 84 7.47 -5.54 -9.68
N GLY A 85 6.74 -5.22 -8.62
CA GLY A 85 5.43 -5.80 -8.29
C GLY A 85 4.37 -4.77 -7.88
N GLY A 86 3.22 -5.26 -7.40
CA GLY A 86 2.05 -4.45 -7.04
C GLY A 86 0.95 -4.47 -8.10
N ASN A 87 -0.08 -3.63 -7.92
CA ASN A 87 -1.27 -3.64 -8.78
C ASN A 87 -0.92 -3.28 -10.23
N TYR A 88 -0.08 -2.27 -10.45
CA TYR A 88 0.28 -1.86 -11.81
C TYR A 88 1.03 -2.96 -12.58
N PRO A 89 2.12 -3.57 -12.07
CA PRO A 89 2.79 -4.67 -12.77
C PRO A 89 1.92 -5.92 -12.94
N THR A 90 0.98 -6.14 -12.02
CA THR A 90 -0.01 -7.23 -12.14
C THR A 90 -0.99 -7.01 -13.30
N LEU A 91 -1.54 -5.80 -13.41
CA LEU A 91 -2.55 -5.43 -14.42
C LEU A 91 -1.95 -5.15 -15.80
N PHE A 92 -0.75 -4.57 -15.85
CA PHE A 92 -0.08 -4.12 -17.08
C PHE A 92 1.35 -4.67 -17.18
N PRO A 93 1.54 -6.00 -17.15
CA PRO A 93 2.87 -6.62 -17.05
C PRO A 93 3.79 -6.28 -18.23
N GLU A 94 3.26 -6.22 -19.45
CA GLU A 94 4.06 -5.88 -20.64
C GLU A 94 4.55 -4.43 -20.62
N ASP A 95 3.76 -3.52 -20.05
CA ASP A 95 4.18 -2.14 -19.88
C ASP A 95 5.20 -2.01 -18.75
N ALA A 96 4.98 -2.72 -17.63
CA ALA A 96 5.92 -2.77 -16.51
C ALA A 96 7.29 -3.35 -16.90
N LYS A 97 7.35 -4.35 -17.80
CA LYS A 97 8.61 -4.93 -18.31
C LYS A 97 9.52 -3.91 -18.99
N LYS A 98 8.98 -2.81 -19.52
CA LYS A 98 9.77 -1.74 -20.15
C LYS A 98 10.72 -1.04 -19.17
N SER A 99 10.48 -1.17 -17.86
CA SER A 99 11.40 -0.71 -16.82
C SER A 99 12.74 -1.47 -16.80
N GLY A 100 12.79 -2.64 -17.43
CA GLY A 100 13.93 -3.56 -17.41
C GLY A 100 14.05 -4.38 -16.13
N ALA A 101 13.16 -4.21 -15.14
CA ALA A 101 13.08 -5.03 -13.93
C ALA A 101 12.40 -6.38 -14.18
N THR A 102 12.62 -7.33 -13.28
CA THR A 102 11.88 -8.61 -13.26
C THR A 102 10.47 -8.33 -12.76
N VAL A 103 9.46 -8.51 -13.61
CA VAL A 103 8.07 -8.26 -13.24
C VAL A 103 7.51 -9.41 -12.42
N HIS A 104 7.02 -9.13 -11.21
CA HIS A 104 6.24 -10.04 -10.38
C HIS A 104 4.75 -9.72 -10.53
N LYS A 105 3.93 -10.74 -10.85
CA LYS A 105 2.49 -10.60 -11.01
C LYS A 105 1.77 -11.23 -9.84
N GLY A 106 0.72 -10.56 -9.37
CA GLY A 106 -0.13 -11.06 -8.29
C GLY A 106 0.52 -10.89 -6.93
N MET A 107 -0.04 -11.59 -5.96
CA MET A 107 0.41 -11.57 -4.57
C MET A 107 1.73 -12.32 -4.41
N PHE A 108 2.40 -12.07 -3.28
CA PHE A 108 3.60 -12.80 -2.90
C PHE A 108 3.23 -13.79 -1.78
N ASP A 109 3.08 -15.06 -2.13
CA ASP A 109 2.48 -16.09 -1.25
C ASP A 109 3.14 -16.18 0.13
N ALA A 110 4.47 -16.06 0.18
CA ALA A 110 5.23 -16.11 1.42
C ALA A 110 4.95 -14.92 2.38
N ALA A 111 4.33 -13.84 1.89
CA ALA A 111 3.98 -12.67 2.68
C ALA A 111 2.47 -12.46 2.88
N LEU A 112 1.61 -13.33 2.31
CA LEU A 112 0.15 -13.13 2.31
C LEU A 112 -0.46 -12.96 3.71
N ILE A 113 0.05 -13.69 4.69
CA ILE A 113 -0.49 -13.74 6.06
C ILE A 113 0.45 -13.08 7.08
N LEU A 114 1.43 -12.29 6.61
CA LEU A 114 2.34 -11.56 7.49
C LEU A 114 1.72 -10.22 7.90
N PHE A 115 1.91 -9.85 9.15
CA PHE A 115 1.53 -8.53 9.63
C PHE A 115 2.60 -7.49 9.28
N PRO A 116 2.23 -6.22 9.04
CA PRO A 116 3.20 -5.17 8.74
C PRO A 116 4.23 -4.99 9.85
N ASP A 117 5.52 -4.92 9.48
CA ASP A 117 6.61 -4.67 10.40
C ASP A 117 6.86 -3.17 10.58
N TYR A 118 6.50 -2.66 11.76
CA TYR A 118 6.70 -1.26 12.13
C TYR A 118 8.07 -0.98 12.75
N SER A 119 8.94 -1.99 12.91
CA SER A 119 10.27 -1.81 13.51
C SER A 119 11.19 -0.88 12.71
N LEU A 120 10.89 -0.68 11.42
CA LEU A 120 11.65 0.16 10.51
C LEU A 120 11.35 1.67 10.65
N PHE A 121 10.25 2.03 11.32
CA PHE A 121 9.87 3.43 11.50
C PHE A 121 10.67 4.07 12.64
N LYS A 122 11.25 5.25 12.36
CA LYS A 122 12.07 6.01 13.31
C LYS A 122 11.31 7.12 14.03
N ALA A 123 10.17 7.53 13.49
CA ALA A 123 9.32 8.57 14.04
C ALA A 123 8.13 7.94 14.80
N PRO A 124 7.49 8.69 15.72
CA PRO A 124 6.22 8.29 16.31
C PRO A 124 5.20 7.94 15.23
N LEU A 125 4.37 6.94 15.52
CA LEU A 125 3.34 6.46 14.62
C LEU A 125 1.99 7.01 15.07
N ASP A 126 1.28 7.66 14.14
CA ASP A 126 -0.04 8.23 14.42
C ASP A 126 -1.11 7.13 14.44
N TYR A 127 -0.98 6.17 13.53
CA TYR A 127 -1.88 5.03 13.39
C TYR A 127 -1.12 3.82 12.83
N MET A 128 -1.74 2.64 12.93
CA MET A 128 -1.27 1.43 12.27
C MET A 128 -2.36 0.82 11.42
N VAL A 129 -1.98 0.26 10.27
CA VAL A 129 -2.87 -0.51 9.42
C VAL A 129 -2.97 -1.97 9.84
N PHE A 130 -4.14 -2.57 9.63
CA PHE A 130 -4.38 -4.00 9.81
C PHE A 130 -5.35 -4.54 8.77
N GLN A 131 -5.40 -5.86 8.64
CA GLN A 131 -6.23 -6.59 7.70
C GLN A 131 -6.89 -7.79 8.38
N LEU A 132 -8.18 -7.98 8.13
CA LEU A 132 -8.93 -9.19 8.45
C LEU A 132 -8.98 -10.12 7.25
N ASP A 133 -8.99 -9.54 6.05
CA ASP A 133 -9.13 -10.26 4.80
C ASP A 133 -8.44 -9.58 3.61
N LEU A 134 -7.90 -10.39 2.70
CA LEU A 134 -7.41 -9.96 1.39
C LEU A 134 -8.39 -10.36 0.31
N GLY A 135 -8.77 -9.40 -0.53
CA GLY A 135 -9.74 -9.59 -1.59
C GLY A 135 -11.16 -9.22 -1.15
N CYS A 136 -12.09 -9.26 -2.10
CA CYS A 136 -13.49 -8.91 -1.86
C CYS A 136 -14.38 -9.83 -2.71
N GLU A 137 -15.46 -10.36 -2.15
CA GLU A 137 -16.44 -11.15 -2.91
C GLU A 137 -17.28 -10.27 -3.84
N ASN A 138 -17.34 -8.96 -3.59
CA ASN A 138 -18.10 -8.06 -4.46
C ASN A 138 -17.49 -7.99 -5.86
N GLU A 139 -18.32 -8.22 -6.88
CA GLU A 139 -17.96 -8.13 -8.29
C GLU A 139 -18.30 -6.75 -8.89
N CYS A 140 -18.06 -5.67 -8.13
CA CYS A 140 -18.36 -4.31 -8.56
C CYS A 140 -17.76 -4.01 -9.93
N SER A 141 -18.58 -3.58 -10.88
CA SER A 141 -18.17 -3.31 -12.27
C SER A 141 -17.07 -2.25 -12.41
N HIS A 142 -16.92 -1.39 -11.40
CA HIS A 142 -15.94 -0.31 -11.34
C HIS A 142 -14.70 -0.64 -10.49
N CYS A 143 -14.71 -1.74 -9.73
CA CYS A 143 -13.63 -2.07 -8.81
C CYS A 143 -12.65 -3.06 -9.45
N VAL A 144 -11.36 -2.84 -9.21
CA VAL A 144 -10.29 -3.70 -9.72
C VAL A 144 -9.91 -4.82 -8.74
N ASN A 145 -10.36 -4.76 -7.49
CA ASN A 145 -9.92 -5.68 -6.42
C ASN A 145 -10.25 -7.15 -6.73
N HIS A 146 -11.47 -7.45 -7.18
CA HIS A 146 -11.86 -8.81 -7.56
C HIS A 146 -11.02 -9.36 -8.75
N ARG A 147 -10.46 -8.48 -9.59
CA ARG A 147 -9.54 -8.89 -10.67
C ARG A 147 -8.10 -9.10 -10.20
N LEU A 148 -7.68 -8.36 -9.18
CA LEU A 148 -6.33 -8.44 -8.61
C LEU A 148 -6.17 -9.63 -7.66
N ILE A 149 -7.22 -9.90 -6.87
CA ILE A 149 -7.24 -10.92 -5.83
C ILE A 149 -8.40 -11.85 -6.13
N GLN A 150 -8.08 -13.02 -6.67
CA GLN A 150 -9.08 -14.03 -7.07
C GLN A 150 -9.44 -14.98 -5.93
N GLU A 151 -8.57 -15.10 -4.94
CA GLU A 151 -8.77 -15.96 -3.78
C GLU A 151 -8.79 -15.10 -2.52
N ILE A 152 -9.86 -15.27 -1.74
CA ILE A 152 -9.99 -14.58 -0.46
C ILE A 152 -9.04 -15.22 0.54
N VAL A 153 -8.18 -14.40 1.14
CA VAL A 153 -7.31 -14.83 2.24
C VAL A 153 -7.87 -14.26 3.53
N ARG A 154 -8.16 -15.12 4.50
CA ARG A 154 -8.64 -14.72 5.83
C ARG A 154 -7.49 -14.78 6.83
N PHE A 155 -7.32 -13.72 7.61
CA PHE A 155 -6.36 -13.70 8.69
C PHE A 155 -6.87 -14.46 9.91
N ASP A 156 -5.95 -15.07 10.64
CA ASP A 156 -6.24 -15.68 11.94
C ASP A 156 -6.56 -14.56 12.95
N VAL A 157 -7.81 -14.49 13.37
CA VAL A 157 -8.32 -13.43 14.25
C VAL A 157 -7.57 -13.40 15.59
N ASP A 158 -7.22 -14.57 16.15
CA ASP A 158 -6.50 -14.63 17.42
C ASP A 158 -5.09 -14.07 17.29
N LYS A 159 -4.39 -14.43 16.21
CA LYS A 159 -3.07 -13.87 15.92
C LYS A 159 -3.12 -12.37 15.64
N LEU A 160 -4.15 -11.91 14.93
CA LEU A 160 -4.34 -10.49 14.63
C LEU A 160 -4.59 -9.67 15.91
N VAL A 161 -5.49 -10.13 16.79
CA VAL A 161 -5.75 -9.48 18.08
C VAL A 161 -4.48 -9.43 18.92
N GLN A 162 -3.69 -10.52 18.93
CA GLN A 162 -2.42 -10.55 19.64
C GLN A 162 -1.38 -9.57 19.03
N ASP A 163 -1.31 -9.47 17.71
CA ASP A 163 -0.45 -8.52 17.01
C ASP A 163 -0.82 -7.07 17.33
N ILE A 164 -2.12 -6.73 17.31
CA ILE A 164 -2.65 -5.42 17.68
C ILE A 164 -2.31 -5.08 19.13
N GLU A 165 -2.54 -6.00 20.08
CA GLU A 165 -2.19 -5.82 21.49
C GLU A 165 -0.68 -5.57 21.66
N ASN A 166 0.17 -6.37 20.99
CA ASN A 166 1.61 -6.20 21.04
C ASN A 166 2.05 -4.84 20.47
N LYS A 167 1.45 -4.40 19.36
CA LYS A 167 1.76 -3.13 18.72
C LYS A 167 1.29 -1.94 19.54
N HIS A 168 0.07 -1.99 20.08
CA HIS A 168 -0.46 -0.98 20.99
C HIS A 168 0.48 -0.80 22.19
N ASN A 169 0.86 -1.90 22.84
CA ASN A 169 1.74 -1.86 24.01
C ASN A 169 3.16 -1.37 23.68
N LYS A 170 3.72 -1.79 22.54
CA LYS A 170 5.10 -1.48 22.15
C LYS A 170 5.27 -0.05 21.65
N TYR A 171 4.32 0.43 20.84
CA TYR A 171 4.45 1.70 20.13
C TYR A 171 3.53 2.79 20.69
N HIS A 172 2.67 2.47 21.67
CA HIS A 172 1.72 3.39 22.28
C HIS A 172 0.78 4.04 21.26
N VAL A 173 0.40 3.27 20.24
CA VAL A 173 -0.56 3.68 19.20
C VAL A 173 -1.95 3.24 19.59
N ASN A 174 -2.92 4.15 19.50
CA ASN A 174 -4.32 3.89 19.80
C ASN A 174 -5.15 3.69 18.54
N ASP A 175 -4.73 4.23 17.41
CA ASP A 175 -5.52 4.27 16.19
C ASP A 175 -5.11 3.14 15.23
N PHE A 176 -6.08 2.29 14.90
CA PHE A 176 -5.89 1.17 13.97
C PHE A 176 -6.84 1.31 12.77
N VAL A 177 -6.27 1.34 11.57
CA VAL A 177 -6.99 1.56 10.31
C VAL A 177 -7.06 0.25 9.53
N ASN A 178 -8.27 -0.21 9.25
CA ASN A 178 -8.47 -1.36 8.37
C ASN A 178 -8.23 -0.93 6.91
N ILE A 179 -7.49 -1.74 6.16
CA ILE A 179 -7.21 -1.49 4.73
C ILE A 179 -7.81 -2.56 3.82
N ASP A 180 -8.79 -3.30 4.33
CA ASP A 180 -9.48 -4.31 3.54
C ASP A 180 -10.42 -3.62 2.55
N PRO A 181 -10.65 -4.23 1.39
CA PRO A 181 -11.56 -3.65 0.41
C PRO A 181 -13.02 -3.62 0.89
N ASN A 182 -13.41 -4.50 1.82
CA ASN A 182 -14.68 -4.43 2.56
C ASN A 182 -14.62 -5.27 3.84
N THR A 183 -14.49 -4.62 5.02
CA THR A 183 -14.28 -5.34 6.28
C THR A 183 -15.47 -6.19 6.75
N ALA A 184 -16.68 -5.96 6.23
CA ALA A 184 -17.90 -6.52 6.84
C ALA A 184 -18.23 -7.97 6.45
N TYR A 185 -17.50 -8.57 5.51
CA TYR A 185 -17.91 -9.86 4.92
C TYR A 185 -17.73 -11.07 5.84
N TYR A 186 -16.65 -11.09 6.64
CA TYR A 186 -16.26 -12.30 7.37
C TYR A 186 -16.20 -12.09 8.88
N ASP A 187 -14.99 -11.95 9.42
CA ASP A 187 -14.70 -12.18 10.83
C ASP A 187 -14.82 -10.92 11.70
N LEU A 188 -15.39 -9.83 11.18
CA LEU A 188 -15.44 -8.55 11.87
C LEU A 188 -16.12 -8.65 13.25
N GLU A 189 -17.25 -9.36 13.36
CA GLU A 189 -17.95 -9.51 14.63
C GLU A 189 -17.10 -10.29 15.66
N ILE A 190 -16.45 -11.38 15.21
CA ILE A 190 -15.60 -12.23 16.05
C ILE A 190 -14.38 -11.44 16.52
N PHE A 191 -13.77 -10.68 15.61
CA PHE A 191 -12.67 -9.77 15.89
C PHE A 191 -13.04 -8.74 16.96
N LEU A 192 -14.14 -8.00 16.76
CA LEU A 192 -14.57 -6.97 17.71
C LEU A 192 -14.89 -7.55 19.09
N LYS A 193 -15.52 -8.74 19.16
CA LYS A 193 -15.78 -9.45 20.42
C LYS A 193 -14.48 -9.73 21.17
N LYS A 194 -13.45 -10.25 20.49
CA LYS A 194 -12.15 -10.54 21.11
C LYS A 194 -11.44 -9.27 21.60
N ILE A 195 -11.55 -8.16 20.86
CA ILE A 195 -11.01 -6.88 21.32
C ILE A 195 -11.70 -6.43 22.62
N ILE A 196 -13.04 -6.53 22.69
CA ILE A 196 -13.82 -6.17 23.88
C ILE A 196 -13.46 -7.06 25.07
N GLU A 197 -13.32 -8.37 24.85
CA GLU A 197 -12.91 -9.33 25.89
C GLU A 197 -11.52 -9.01 26.47
N LYS A 198 -10.59 -8.60 25.61
CA LYS A 198 -9.25 -8.15 26.00
C LYS A 198 -9.23 -6.77 26.65
N LYS A 199 -10.31 -6.00 26.55
CA LYS A 199 -10.44 -4.62 27.08
C LYS A 199 -9.34 -3.69 26.59
N LEU A 200 -8.98 -3.80 25.31
CA LEU A 200 -8.02 -2.89 24.69
C LEU A 200 -8.68 -1.52 24.48
N ASP A 201 -8.03 -0.46 24.97
CA ASP A 201 -8.47 0.93 24.82
C ASP A 201 -7.89 1.51 23.52
N ILE A 202 -8.50 1.15 22.40
CA ILE A 202 -8.03 1.47 21.04
C ILE A 202 -9.20 1.89 20.14
N ASN A 203 -8.90 2.71 19.14
CA ASN A 203 -9.84 3.17 18.13
C ASN A 203 -9.66 2.37 16.84
N PHE A 204 -10.76 1.96 16.22
CA PHE A 204 -10.75 1.36 14.90
C PHE A 204 -11.41 2.26 13.86
N PHE A 205 -10.75 2.39 12.71
CA PHE A 205 -11.28 3.02 11.52
C PHE A 205 -11.47 1.94 10.47
N LEU A 206 -12.72 1.66 10.11
CA LEU A 206 -13.09 0.55 9.23
C LEU A 206 -13.70 1.08 7.94
N PHE A 207 -13.40 0.42 6.82
CA PHE A 207 -14.05 0.70 5.54
C PHE A 207 -15.05 -0.41 5.22
N VAL A 208 -16.33 -0.07 5.21
CA VAL A 208 -17.41 -1.01 4.98
C VAL A 208 -18.30 -0.50 3.87
N GLU A 209 -18.63 -1.37 2.93
CA GLU A 209 -19.66 -1.13 1.94
C GLU A 209 -20.80 -2.13 2.16
N ILE A 210 -22.00 -1.60 2.42
CA ILE A 210 -23.23 -2.39 2.49
C ILE A 210 -23.89 -2.28 1.12
N GLN A 211 -23.79 -3.33 0.31
CA GLN A 211 -24.56 -3.41 -0.91
C GLN A 211 -25.96 -3.90 -0.55
N ASN A 212 -26.98 -3.10 -0.86
CA ASN A 212 -28.35 -3.55 -0.78
C ASN A 212 -28.62 -4.47 -1.98
N GLU A 213 -29.13 -5.67 -1.71
CA GLU A 213 -29.70 -6.56 -2.74
C GLU A 213 -30.89 -5.91 -3.47
#